data_AF-A0A0C2YUN0-F1
#
_entry.id   AF-A0A0C2YUN0-F1
#
_cell.length_a   1.000
_cell.length_b   1.000
_cell.length_c   1.000
_cell.angle_alpha   90.00
_cell.angle_beta   90.00
_cell.angle_gamma   90.00
#
_symmetry.space_group_name_H-M   'P 1'
#
loop_
_entity.id
_entity.type
_entity.pdbx_description
1 polymer ?
#
loop_
_entity_poly.entity_id
_entity_poly.type
_entity_poly.pdbx_seq_one_letter_code
_entity_poly.pdbx_strand_id
1 'polypeptide(L)'
;MKSHLKHQEEQRREWEIEIENHARKLEEQRRQEEKCKERVGQEWQREMESHFKHQEEERLEWEREADAYKREMEKQRLEWKREWDQHERLERERRQREKQERQKMNMFWGQVEAHHCTTYATREYTALLKNLPVDYPYHVEACKETSPEIHGASYLPKDCEDRSGNHDWTLGSRW
;
A
#
# COMPACT_ATOMS: atom_id res chain seq x y z
N MET A 1 -79.69 70.18 3.52
CA MET A 1 -78.87 69.67 4.65
C MET A 1 -79.15 68.20 5.01
N LYS A 2 -80.39 67.78 5.32
CA LYS A 2 -80.68 66.40 5.76
C LYS A 2 -80.35 65.28 4.74
N SER A 3 -80.50 65.53 3.45
CA SER A 3 -80.18 64.55 2.39
C SER A 3 -78.67 64.30 2.23
N HIS A 4 -77.84 65.32 2.48
CA HIS A 4 -76.38 65.18 2.41
C HIS A 4 -75.84 64.34 3.58
N LEU A 5 -76.38 64.50 4.79
CA LEU A 5 -75.99 63.68 5.95
C LEU A 5 -76.33 62.21 5.74
N LYS A 6 -77.52 61.90 5.22
CA LYS A 6 -77.92 60.50 4.92
C LYS A 6 -77.00 59.84 3.90
N HIS A 7 -76.64 60.57 2.83
CA HIS A 7 -75.71 60.06 1.83
C HIS A 7 -74.31 59.79 2.40
N GLN A 8 -73.82 60.66 3.30
CA GLN A 8 -72.53 60.43 3.99
C GLN A 8 -72.57 59.24 4.95
N GLU A 9 -73.70 58.99 5.61
CA GLU A 9 -73.89 57.82 6.48
C GLU A 9 -73.96 56.52 5.68
N GLU A 10 -74.61 56.53 4.51
CA GLU A 10 -74.64 55.39 3.58
C GLU A 10 -73.24 55.06 3.05
N GLN A 11 -72.48 56.06 2.59
CA GLN A 11 -71.09 55.87 2.15
C GLN A 11 -70.18 55.32 3.25
N ARG A 12 -70.36 55.78 4.50
CA ARG A 12 -69.61 55.26 5.64
C ARG A 12 -69.91 53.79 5.89
N ARG A 13 -71.18 53.38 5.82
CA ARG A 13 -71.59 51.97 6.00
C ARG A 13 -71.07 51.08 4.87
N GLU A 14 -71.11 51.56 3.63
CA GLU A 14 -70.53 50.84 2.49
C GLU A 14 -69.03 50.62 2.68
N TRP A 15 -68.32 51.65 3.14
CA TRP A 15 -66.89 51.57 3.41
C TRP A 15 -66.56 50.63 4.58
N GLU A 16 -67.36 50.63 5.66
CA GLU A 16 -67.22 49.69 6.78
C GLU A 16 -67.41 48.23 6.33
N ILE A 17 -68.42 47.96 5.49
CA ILE A 17 -68.65 46.64 4.90
C ILE A 17 -67.48 46.24 3.97
N GLU A 18 -66.94 47.17 3.21
CA GLU A 18 -65.78 46.93 2.35
C GLU A 18 -64.53 46.56 3.18
N ILE A 19 -64.28 47.29 4.27
CA ILE A 19 -63.19 46.99 5.22
C ILE A 19 -63.35 45.59 5.81
N GLU A 20 -64.55 45.23 6.27
CA GLU A 20 -64.80 43.90 6.85
C GLU A 20 -64.60 42.78 5.82
N ASN A 21 -65.11 42.98 4.59
CA ASN A 21 -64.90 42.04 3.50
C ASN A 21 -63.42 41.91 3.12
N HIS A 22 -62.68 43.01 3.10
CA HIS A 22 -61.24 43.02 2.83
C HIS A 22 -60.46 42.31 3.95
N ALA A 23 -60.80 42.57 5.21
CA ALA A 23 -60.20 41.89 6.37
C ALA A 23 -60.43 40.37 6.31
N ARG A 24 -61.65 39.93 6.00
CA ARG A 24 -61.97 38.50 5.83
C ARG A 24 -61.17 37.85 4.70
N LYS A 25 -61.03 38.52 3.56
CA LYS A 25 -60.22 38.02 2.43
C LYS A 25 -58.74 37.86 2.80
N LEU A 26 -58.18 38.83 3.52
CA LEU A 26 -56.80 38.75 3.99
C LEU A 26 -56.59 37.60 4.99
N GLU A 27 -57.55 37.39 5.90
CA GLU A 27 -57.46 36.27 6.84
C GLU A 27 -57.53 34.91 6.12
N GLU A 28 -58.41 34.80 5.12
CA GLU A 28 -58.52 33.60 4.30
C GLU A 28 -57.25 33.34 3.47
N GLN A 29 -56.68 34.38 2.87
CA GLN A 29 -55.39 34.30 2.18
C GLN A 29 -54.27 33.83 3.13
N ARG A 30 -54.19 34.42 4.33
CA ARG A 30 -53.19 34.01 5.33
C ARG A 30 -53.34 32.55 5.74
N ARG A 31 -54.57 32.08 5.97
CA ARG A 31 -54.83 30.66 6.29
C ARG A 31 -54.45 29.74 5.13
N GLN A 32 -54.69 30.14 3.89
CA GLN A 32 -54.27 29.38 2.72
C GLN A 32 -52.76 29.34 2.56
N GLU A 33 -52.08 30.47 2.78
CA GLU A 33 -50.61 30.54 2.78
C GLU A 33 -50.00 29.67 3.87
N GLU A 34 -50.53 29.70 5.09
CA GLU A 34 -50.06 28.85 6.20
C GLU A 34 -50.22 27.36 5.86
N LYS A 35 -51.38 26.95 5.32
CA LYS A 35 -51.60 25.58 4.84
C LYS A 35 -50.64 25.19 3.71
N CYS A 36 -50.37 26.11 2.78
CA CYS A 36 -49.43 25.86 1.69
C CYS A 36 -48.01 25.68 2.22
N LYS A 37 -47.58 26.56 3.14
CA LYS A 37 -46.27 26.49 3.81
C LYS A 37 -46.11 25.18 4.59
N GLU A 38 -47.14 24.76 5.33
CA GLU A 38 -47.12 23.50 6.07
C GLU A 38 -46.96 22.29 5.14
N ARG A 39 -47.74 22.24 4.05
CA ARG A 39 -47.64 21.15 3.07
C ARG A 39 -46.24 21.07 2.44
N VAL A 40 -45.69 22.22 2.03
CA VAL A 40 -44.33 22.27 1.47
C VAL A 40 -43.30 21.85 2.52
N GLY A 41 -43.47 22.25 3.77
CA GLY A 41 -42.61 21.81 4.88
C GLY A 41 -42.63 20.29 5.08
N GLN A 42 -43.81 19.67 5.01
CA GLN A 42 -43.96 18.21 5.13
C GLN A 42 -43.38 17.45 3.93
N GLU A 43 -43.51 17.98 2.72
CA GLU A 43 -42.86 17.43 1.52
C GLU A 43 -41.34 17.48 1.64
N TRP A 44 -40.81 18.65 2.01
CA TRP A 44 -39.37 18.83 2.23
C TRP A 44 -38.83 17.88 3.31
N GLN A 45 -39.55 17.73 4.42
CA GLN A 45 -39.14 16.81 5.49
C GLN A 45 -39.07 15.36 4.99
N ARG A 46 -40.05 14.90 4.20
CA ARG A 46 -40.04 13.55 3.62
C ARG A 46 -38.89 13.37 2.64
N GLU A 47 -38.62 14.37 1.80
CA GLU A 47 -37.49 14.36 0.87
C GLU A 47 -36.17 14.27 1.62
N MET A 48 -35.99 15.08 2.67
CA MET A 48 -34.80 15.06 3.51
C MET A 48 -34.62 13.70 4.21
N GLU A 49 -35.67 13.13 4.79
CA GLU A 49 -35.63 11.80 5.41
C GLU A 49 -35.25 10.71 4.40
N SER A 50 -35.79 10.76 3.18
CA SER A 50 -35.44 9.83 2.11
C SER A 50 -33.98 9.99 1.69
N HIS A 51 -33.52 11.23 1.54
CA HIS A 51 -32.13 11.54 1.18
C HIS A 51 -31.15 11.06 2.27
N PHE A 52 -31.46 11.29 3.55
CA PHE A 52 -30.63 10.80 4.65
C PHE A 52 -30.55 9.28 4.71
N LYS A 53 -31.68 8.58 4.53
CA LYS A 53 -31.69 7.11 4.47
C LYS A 53 -30.84 6.60 3.32
N HIS A 54 -30.98 7.20 2.15
CA HIS A 54 -30.20 6.81 0.98
C HIS A 54 -28.69 7.00 1.23
N GLN A 55 -28.28 8.14 1.79
CA GLN A 55 -26.88 8.37 2.14
C GLN A 55 -26.35 7.39 3.20
N GLU A 56 -27.20 6.98 4.15
CA GLU A 56 -26.82 5.99 5.16
C GLU A 56 -26.64 4.60 4.54
N GLU A 57 -27.53 4.20 3.63
CA GLU A 57 -27.43 2.96 2.87
C GLU A 57 -26.14 2.92 2.02
N GLU A 58 -25.84 3.99 1.27
CA GLU A 58 -24.61 4.10 0.51
C GLU A 58 -23.39 4.00 1.42
N ARG A 59 -23.38 4.71 2.56
CA ARG A 59 -22.28 4.64 3.52
C ARG A 59 -22.05 3.22 4.03
N LEU A 60 -23.12 2.50 4.37
CA LEU A 60 -23.05 1.12 4.84
C LEU A 60 -22.58 0.16 3.74
N GLU A 61 -22.97 0.39 2.49
CA GLU A 61 -22.47 -0.37 1.35
C GLU A 61 -20.96 -0.15 1.16
N TRP A 62 -20.51 1.10 1.13
CA TRP A 62 -19.09 1.45 1.07
C TRP A 62 -18.29 0.84 2.22
N GLU A 63 -18.82 0.83 3.45
CA GLU A 63 -18.16 0.21 4.60
C GLU A 63 -18.02 -1.30 4.42
N ARG A 64 -19.08 -1.99 3.95
CA ARG A 64 -19.04 -3.43 3.65
C ARG A 64 -18.03 -3.77 2.56
N GLU A 65 -17.98 -2.98 1.50
CA GLU A 65 -17.01 -3.17 0.41
C GLU A 65 -15.58 -2.93 0.89
N ALA A 66 -15.35 -1.88 1.67
CA ALA A 66 -14.04 -1.58 2.25
C ALA A 66 -13.56 -2.72 3.17
N ASP A 67 -14.45 -3.26 4.00
CA ASP A 67 -14.15 -4.40 4.87
C ASP A 67 -13.88 -5.69 4.06
N ALA A 68 -14.66 -5.95 3.03
CA ALA A 68 -14.45 -7.09 2.15
C ALA A 68 -13.10 -7.01 1.43
N TYR A 69 -12.78 -5.83 0.88
CA TYR A 69 -11.50 -5.55 0.26
C TYR A 69 -10.34 -5.73 1.24
N LYS A 70 -10.47 -5.18 2.47
CA LYS A 70 -9.45 -5.32 3.51
C LYS A 70 -9.18 -6.78 3.87
N ARG A 71 -10.23 -7.59 4.05
CA ARG A 71 -10.10 -9.03 4.34
C ARG A 71 -9.38 -9.77 3.22
N GLU A 72 -9.68 -9.43 1.97
CA GLU A 72 -9.04 -10.07 0.82
C GLU A 72 -7.55 -9.70 0.72
N MET A 73 -7.23 -8.42 0.91
CA MET A 73 -5.83 -7.97 0.96
C MET A 73 -5.05 -8.61 2.12
N GLU A 74 -5.70 -8.86 3.26
CA GLU A 74 -5.07 -9.55 4.39
C GLU A 74 -4.80 -11.03 4.07
N LYS A 75 -5.71 -11.72 3.38
CA LYS A 75 -5.46 -13.10 2.90
C LYS A 75 -4.27 -13.14 1.96
N GLN A 76 -4.21 -12.27 0.95
CA GLN A 76 -3.07 -12.21 0.03
C GLN A 76 -1.76 -11.95 0.76
N ARG A 77 -1.77 -11.04 1.75
CA ARG A 77 -0.60 -10.76 2.58
C ARG A 77 -0.16 -11.99 3.39
N LEU A 78 -1.10 -12.76 3.92
CA LEU A 78 -0.82 -13.98 4.67
C LEU A 78 -0.27 -15.08 3.77
N GLU A 79 -0.81 -15.24 2.56
CA GLU A 79 -0.31 -16.19 1.56
C GLU A 79 1.12 -15.85 1.14
N TRP A 80 1.34 -14.59 0.74
CA TRP A 80 2.68 -14.11 0.39
C TRP A 80 3.68 -14.31 1.53
N LYS A 81 3.27 -14.04 2.77
CA LYS A 81 4.10 -14.27 3.95
C LYS A 81 4.47 -15.75 4.10
N ARG A 82 3.52 -16.67 3.90
CA ARG A 82 3.79 -18.12 3.97
C ARG A 82 4.76 -18.57 2.89
N GLU A 83 4.55 -18.12 1.65
CA GLU A 83 5.44 -18.44 0.54
C GLU A 83 6.85 -17.90 0.79
N TRP A 84 6.96 -16.67 1.29
CA TRP A 84 8.24 -16.06 1.64
C TRP A 84 8.94 -16.81 2.78
N ASP A 85 8.23 -17.12 3.86
CA ASP A 85 8.77 -17.89 4.99
C ASP A 85 9.22 -19.30 4.55
N GLN A 86 8.48 -19.93 3.63
CA GLN A 86 8.86 -21.22 3.04
C GLN A 86 10.10 -21.10 2.16
N HIS A 87 10.15 -20.09 1.30
CA HIS A 87 11.31 -19.83 0.45
C HIS A 87 12.56 -19.55 1.27
N GLU A 88 12.45 -18.71 2.31
CA GLU A 88 13.55 -18.40 3.22
C GLU A 88 14.07 -19.65 3.95
N ARG A 89 13.15 -20.52 4.40
CA ARG A 89 13.52 -21.80 5.03
C ARG A 89 14.27 -22.71 4.07
N LEU A 90 13.74 -22.89 2.86
CA LEU A 90 14.37 -23.75 1.84
C LEU A 90 15.74 -23.21 1.42
N GLU A 91 15.88 -21.89 1.26
CA GLU A 91 17.16 -21.24 0.97
C GLU A 91 18.16 -21.43 2.12
N ARG A 92 17.71 -21.30 3.38
CA ARG A 92 18.56 -21.55 4.55
C ARG A 92 19.04 -23.00 4.60
N GLU A 93 18.15 -23.96 4.39
CA GLU A 93 18.49 -25.39 4.33
C GLU A 93 19.41 -25.72 3.15
N ARG A 94 19.20 -25.10 1.99
CA ARG A 94 20.08 -25.22 0.82
C ARG A 94 21.49 -24.72 1.17
N ARG A 95 21.63 -23.49 1.67
CA ARG A 95 22.92 -22.92 2.08
C ARG A 95 23.61 -23.76 3.14
N GLN A 96 22.86 -24.29 4.10
CA GLN A 96 23.42 -25.15 5.15
C GLN A 96 23.93 -26.48 4.57
N ARG A 97 23.18 -27.11 3.66
CA ARG A 97 23.64 -28.33 2.95
C ARG A 97 24.89 -28.06 2.13
N GLU A 98 24.90 -26.99 1.35
CA GLU A 98 26.08 -26.60 0.57
C GLU A 98 27.30 -26.36 1.48
N LYS A 99 27.12 -25.68 2.61
CA LYS A 99 28.19 -25.47 3.60
C LYS A 99 28.71 -26.79 4.18
N GLN A 100 27.83 -27.73 4.50
CA GLN A 100 28.22 -29.04 5.01
C GLN A 100 28.97 -29.87 3.96
N GLU A 101 28.50 -29.88 2.71
CA GLU A 101 29.18 -30.56 1.61
C GLU A 101 30.57 -29.96 1.35
N ARG A 102 30.71 -28.62 1.37
CA ARG A 102 32.01 -27.95 1.29
C ARG A 102 32.95 -28.36 2.43
N GLN A 103 32.45 -28.40 3.67
CA GLN A 103 33.24 -28.83 4.82
C GLN A 103 33.71 -30.29 4.68
N LYS A 104 32.87 -31.18 4.16
CA LYS A 104 33.27 -32.58 3.89
C LYS A 104 34.34 -32.67 2.80
N MET A 105 34.26 -31.82 1.77
CA MET A 105 35.21 -31.82 0.65
C MET A 105 36.58 -31.23 1.02
N ASN A 106 36.72 -30.62 2.22
CA ASN A 106 37.96 -30.01 2.70
C ASN A 106 38.62 -29.14 1.61
N MET A 107 37.83 -28.24 1.03
CA MET A 107 38.30 -27.31 0.01
C MET A 107 39.23 -26.29 0.66
N PHE A 108 40.39 -26.08 0.06
CA PHE A 108 41.36 -25.11 0.56
C PHE A 108 42.08 -24.43 -0.60
N TRP A 109 42.57 -23.22 -0.33
CA TRP A 109 43.40 -22.49 -1.27
C TRP A 109 44.82 -23.05 -1.24
N GLY A 110 45.26 -23.62 -2.34
CA GLY A 110 46.65 -24.01 -2.60
C GLY A 110 47.33 -23.06 -3.56
N GLN A 111 48.65 -23.16 -3.67
CA GLN A 111 49.45 -22.43 -4.66
C GLN A 111 49.19 -20.92 -4.64
N VAL A 112 49.25 -20.32 -3.45
CA VAL A 112 49.13 -18.86 -3.29
C VAL A 112 50.38 -18.19 -3.86
N GLU A 113 50.24 -17.55 -5.01
CA GLU A 113 51.30 -16.82 -5.70
C GLU A 113 51.09 -15.31 -5.51
N ALA A 114 52.16 -14.64 -5.12
CA ALA A 114 52.15 -13.22 -4.83
C ALA A 114 52.80 -12.44 -5.97
N HIS A 115 52.03 -11.62 -6.68
CA HIS A 115 52.52 -10.82 -7.80
C HIS A 115 53.23 -9.53 -7.33
N HIS A 116 53.58 -8.67 -8.29
CA HIS A 116 54.18 -7.37 -7.98
C HIS A 116 53.20 -6.47 -7.22
N CYS A 117 53.72 -5.55 -6.41
CA CYS A 117 52.89 -4.55 -5.76
C CYS A 117 52.27 -3.64 -6.82
N THR A 118 50.96 -3.50 -6.81
CA THR A 118 50.26 -2.62 -7.76
C THR A 118 50.24 -1.18 -7.28
N THR A 119 50.18 -0.96 -5.97
CA THR A 119 50.36 0.35 -5.32
C THR A 119 51.03 0.18 -3.94
N TYR A 120 51.26 1.29 -3.21
CA TYR A 120 51.83 1.22 -1.86
C TYR A 120 50.95 0.40 -0.93
N ALA A 121 51.52 -0.67 -0.36
CA ALA A 121 50.85 -1.63 0.53
C ALA A 121 49.71 -2.47 -0.11
N THR A 122 49.58 -2.49 -1.44
CA THR A 122 48.59 -3.31 -2.18
C THR A 122 49.33 -4.32 -3.04
N ARG A 123 49.01 -5.60 -2.87
CA ARG A 123 49.65 -6.70 -3.60
C ARG A 123 48.60 -7.64 -4.17
N GLU A 124 48.73 -7.96 -5.45
CA GLU A 124 47.86 -8.92 -6.11
C GLU A 124 48.31 -10.34 -5.78
N TYR A 125 47.37 -11.20 -5.42
CA TYR A 125 47.62 -12.61 -5.15
C TYR A 125 46.71 -13.45 -6.04
N THR A 126 47.27 -14.53 -6.57
CA THR A 126 46.51 -15.58 -7.25
C THR A 126 46.63 -16.86 -6.45
N ALA A 127 45.59 -17.69 -6.45
CA ALA A 127 45.59 -18.96 -5.73
C ALA A 127 44.67 -19.95 -6.44
N LEU A 128 44.91 -21.24 -6.23
CA LEU A 128 44.13 -22.33 -6.82
C LEU A 128 43.26 -23.00 -5.76
N LEU A 129 41.95 -23.08 -5.99
CA LEU A 129 41.04 -23.79 -5.08
C LEU A 129 41.19 -25.30 -5.30
N LYS A 130 41.79 -25.99 -4.33
CA LYS A 130 42.00 -27.43 -4.39
C LYS A 130 40.82 -28.20 -3.78
N ASN A 131 40.69 -29.46 -4.20
CA ASN A 131 39.61 -30.39 -3.81
C ASN A 131 38.20 -29.94 -4.24
N LEU A 132 38.09 -29.17 -5.32
CA LEU A 132 36.79 -28.88 -5.93
C LEU A 132 36.42 -30.01 -6.90
N PRO A 133 35.32 -30.76 -6.67
CA PRO A 133 34.89 -31.80 -7.60
C PRO A 133 34.51 -31.20 -8.96
N VAL A 134 34.81 -31.94 -10.02
CA VAL A 134 34.50 -31.57 -11.40
C VAL A 134 33.02 -31.24 -11.60
N ASP A 135 32.16 -32.09 -11.03
CA ASP A 135 30.71 -31.99 -11.20
C ASP A 135 30.05 -31.10 -10.14
N TYR A 136 30.83 -30.28 -9.42
CA TYR A 136 30.27 -29.41 -8.39
C TYR A 136 29.59 -28.19 -9.03
N PRO A 137 28.26 -28.05 -8.90
CA PRO A 137 27.52 -27.03 -9.63
C PRO A 137 27.75 -25.61 -9.11
N TYR A 138 28.25 -25.44 -7.88
CA TYR A 138 28.40 -24.14 -7.20
C TYR A 138 29.87 -23.70 -7.07
N HIS A 139 30.63 -23.82 -8.15
CA HIS A 139 32.06 -23.53 -8.17
C HIS A 139 32.37 -22.06 -7.86
N VAL A 140 31.54 -21.11 -8.34
CA VAL A 140 31.72 -19.68 -8.05
C VAL A 140 31.45 -19.38 -6.58
N GLU A 141 30.40 -19.94 -6.00
CA GLU A 141 30.07 -19.78 -4.59
C GLU A 141 31.14 -20.40 -3.69
N ALA A 142 31.64 -21.59 -4.04
CA ALA A 142 32.75 -22.21 -3.33
C ALA A 142 34.01 -21.33 -3.34
N CYS A 143 34.33 -20.72 -4.49
CA CYS A 143 35.42 -19.77 -4.61
C CYS A 143 35.18 -18.54 -3.70
N LYS A 144 34.05 -17.85 -3.83
CA LYS A 144 33.79 -16.60 -3.10
C LYS A 144 33.69 -16.75 -1.59
N GLU A 145 33.24 -17.91 -1.11
CA GLU A 145 33.03 -18.15 0.33
C GLU A 145 34.22 -18.81 1.03
N THR A 146 35.17 -19.37 0.28
CA THR A 146 36.40 -19.94 0.87
C THR A 146 37.40 -18.82 1.05
N SER A 147 37.86 -18.57 2.28
CA SER A 147 38.86 -17.53 2.56
C SER A 147 40.28 -18.11 2.58
N PRO A 148 41.24 -17.61 1.78
CA PRO A 148 42.65 -17.91 1.99
C PRO A 148 43.19 -17.17 3.21
N GLU A 149 44.14 -17.80 3.90
CA GLU A 149 44.95 -17.15 4.93
C GLU A 149 46.25 -16.63 4.29
N ILE A 150 46.42 -15.31 4.29
CA ILE A 150 47.60 -14.64 3.74
C ILE A 150 48.20 -13.79 4.86
N HIS A 151 49.44 -14.08 5.25
CA HIS A 151 50.15 -13.37 6.33
C HIS A 151 49.36 -13.29 7.65
N GLY A 152 48.64 -14.36 8.02
CA GLY A 152 47.89 -14.45 9.28
C GLY A 152 46.54 -13.74 9.27
N ALA A 153 46.09 -13.24 8.12
CA ALA A 153 44.77 -12.63 7.94
C ALA A 153 43.96 -13.40 6.88
N SER A 154 42.67 -13.58 7.15
CA SER A 154 41.72 -14.23 6.25
C SER A 154 41.06 -13.19 5.36
N TYR A 155 41.07 -13.42 4.05
CA TYR A 155 40.47 -12.50 3.07
C TYR A 155 39.42 -13.22 2.22
N LEU A 156 38.41 -12.52 1.70
CA LEU A 156 37.40 -13.12 0.80
C LEU A 156 37.64 -12.70 -0.64
N PRO A 157 37.79 -13.67 -1.57
CA PRO A 157 38.01 -13.42 -2.99
C PRO A 157 37.21 -12.28 -3.61
N LYS A 158 37.87 -11.42 -4.40
CA LYS A 158 37.17 -10.37 -5.18
C LYS A 158 36.62 -10.93 -6.50
N ASP A 159 37.45 -11.62 -7.27
CA ASP A 159 37.09 -12.20 -8.56
C ASP A 159 37.44 -13.69 -8.60
N CYS A 160 36.66 -14.47 -9.34
CA CYS A 160 36.85 -15.92 -9.51
C CYS A 160 36.86 -16.22 -11.01
N GLU A 161 37.96 -16.80 -11.52
CA GLU A 161 38.11 -17.11 -12.95
C GLU A 161 38.27 -18.63 -13.15
N ASP A 162 37.49 -19.18 -14.08
CA ASP A 162 37.66 -20.56 -14.55
C ASP A 162 38.77 -20.59 -15.61
N ARG A 163 39.96 -21.11 -15.27
CA ARG A 163 41.04 -21.30 -16.24
C ARG A 163 40.96 -22.69 -16.87
N SER A 164 40.04 -22.79 -17.83
CA SER A 164 40.04 -23.69 -19.00
C SER A 164 40.47 -25.15 -18.79
N GLY A 165 39.49 -26.04 -18.68
CA GLY A 165 39.53 -27.39 -19.27
C GLY A 165 40.25 -28.49 -18.48
N ASN A 166 40.89 -28.17 -17.36
CA ASN A 166 41.54 -29.17 -16.51
C ASN A 166 41.48 -28.74 -15.03
N HIS A 167 40.28 -28.76 -14.45
CA HIS A 167 39.95 -28.73 -13.00
C HIS A 167 40.74 -27.80 -12.05
N ASP A 168 41.41 -26.75 -12.54
CA ASP A 168 42.17 -25.80 -11.74
C ASP A 168 41.48 -24.42 -11.76
N TRP A 169 40.88 -24.05 -10.62
CA TRP A 169 40.12 -22.80 -10.44
C TRP A 169 41.01 -21.72 -9.84
N THR A 170 41.30 -20.66 -10.59
CA THR A 170 42.17 -19.57 -10.13
C THR A 170 41.39 -18.39 -9.58
N LEU A 171 41.89 -17.87 -8.48
CA LEU A 171 41.62 -16.52 -8.04
C LEU A 171 42.39 -15.51 -8.89
N GLY A 172 41.68 -14.55 -9.47
CA GLY A 172 42.21 -13.20 -9.65
C GLY A 172 41.74 -12.38 -8.47
N SER A 173 42.61 -11.89 -7.59
CA SER A 173 42.16 -10.97 -6.55
C SER A 173 43.15 -9.84 -6.33
N ARG A 174 42.60 -8.62 -6.39
CA ARG A 174 43.30 -7.36 -6.14
C ARG A 174 43.05 -6.92 -4.71
N TRP A 175 44.04 -6.99 -3.82
CA TRP A 175 43.88 -6.71 -2.38
C TRP A 175 44.47 -5.37 -1.99
#